data_AF-A0A3M1FDQ5-F1
#
_entry.id   AF-A0A3M1FDQ5-F1
#
_cell.length_a   1.000
_cell.length_b   1.000
_cell.length_c   1.000
_cell.angle_alpha   90.00
_cell.angle_beta   90.00
_cell.angle_gamma   90.00
#
_symmetry.space_group_name_H-M   'P 1'
#
loop_
_entity.id
_entity.type
_entity.pdbx_description
1 polymer ?
#
loop_
_entity_poly.entity_id
_entity_poly.type
_entity_poly.pdbx_seq_one_letter_code
_entity_poly.pdbx_strand_id
1 'polypeptide(L)'
;GVQYRDFDNNGLEEGVADGWVDGVILLANLPTLRSITVPIAQITRDPSLITFDGETKVGAVAVTNAYDWINVAPHEFGHLLGFVDLYDYDGSSWGTLFALMGVTFGEDEEAPERNGITLLDALSRVRIGWADLREVHGTETVRIPPAISSGVVYKLASDPASPEYFLLENRRPSPPYDTDIPGEGGLLVYHVNEAQAPRPGELSWVESITFDPNGQEFLPFIMNEQPDGAFGLQFHEPDPRSDRGNIFETGDLFLPSSPDSGRLWSENLYFSSNAYDGSPTGISIFAVDTESAAPDVLVSVDVPEMGGGCAARATLLPAAGSLPGELLLVLLMLGTPNFLRRRERNGG
;
A
#
# COMPACT_ATOMS: atom_id res chain seq x y z
N GLY A 1 3.45 -35.75 2.60
CA GLY A 1 4.51 -35.69 1.57
C GLY A 1 5.29 -34.44 1.82
N VAL A 2 4.62 -33.30 1.69
CA VAL A 2 4.97 -32.05 2.37
C VAL A 2 4.67 -32.18 3.87
N GLN A 3 5.46 -31.50 4.70
CA GLN A 3 5.22 -31.29 6.13
C GLN A 3 4.95 -29.80 6.33
N TYR A 4 3.72 -29.45 6.69
CA TYR A 4 3.24 -28.09 6.93
C TYR A 4 3.92 -27.43 8.14
N ARG A 5 4.29 -28.21 9.16
CA ARG A 5 5.08 -27.72 10.30
C ARG A 5 6.44 -27.12 9.92
N ASP A 6 6.99 -27.48 8.77
CA ASP A 6 8.26 -26.91 8.30
C ASP A 6 8.10 -25.43 7.85
N PHE A 7 6.85 -24.95 7.77
CA PHE A 7 6.47 -23.60 7.36
C PHE A 7 5.73 -22.83 8.46
N ASP A 8 5.78 -23.34 9.68
CA ASP A 8 5.34 -22.70 10.91
C ASP A 8 6.62 -22.34 11.67
N ASN A 9 7.25 -21.25 11.22
CA ASN A 9 8.56 -20.82 11.71
C ASN A 9 8.47 -19.53 12.52
N ASN A 10 7.34 -18.82 12.45
CA ASN A 10 7.13 -17.60 13.20
C ASN A 10 5.73 -17.55 13.84
N GLY A 11 5.61 -16.68 14.83
CA GLY A 11 4.38 -16.44 15.58
C GLY A 11 4.46 -15.06 16.20
N LEU A 12 3.81 -14.87 17.35
CA LEU A 12 3.95 -13.61 18.10
C LEU A 12 5.38 -13.33 18.55
N GLU A 13 6.19 -14.38 18.73
CA GLU A 13 7.62 -14.29 19.01
C GLU A 13 8.40 -14.72 17.77
N GLU A 14 9.37 -13.92 17.36
CA GLU A 14 10.21 -14.19 16.18
C GLU A 14 10.93 -15.55 16.33
N GLY A 15 10.84 -16.39 15.29
CA GLY A 15 11.45 -17.71 15.27
C GLY A 15 10.76 -18.76 16.15
N VAL A 16 9.58 -18.45 16.71
CA VAL A 16 8.80 -19.37 17.53
C VAL A 16 7.52 -19.74 16.78
N ALA A 17 7.43 -21.03 16.42
CA ALA A 17 6.24 -21.63 15.85
C ALA A 17 5.01 -21.44 16.76
N ASP A 18 3.87 -21.09 16.19
CA ASP A 18 2.61 -20.86 16.91
C ASP A 18 1.50 -21.87 16.56
N GLY A 19 1.83 -22.85 15.71
CA GLY A 19 0.89 -23.86 15.25
C GLY A 19 0.15 -23.45 13.97
N TRP A 20 0.49 -22.33 13.35
CA TRP A 20 -0.05 -21.87 12.08
C TRP A 20 1.04 -21.77 11.03
N VAL A 21 0.72 -22.14 9.79
CA VAL A 21 1.62 -21.90 8.66
C VAL A 21 1.70 -20.39 8.41
N ASP A 22 2.93 -19.86 8.35
CA ASP A 22 3.25 -18.44 8.24
C ASP A 22 2.57 -17.79 7.00
N GLY A 23 2.48 -18.54 5.89
CA GLY A 23 1.79 -18.09 4.68
C GLY A 23 1.69 -19.18 3.62
N VAL A 24 0.57 -19.20 2.88
CA VAL A 24 0.33 -20.16 1.80
C VAL A 24 -0.09 -19.42 0.54
N ILE A 25 0.68 -19.61 -0.54
CA ILE A 25 0.29 -19.19 -1.88
C ILE A 25 0.06 -20.43 -2.75
N LEU A 26 -1.14 -20.52 -3.32
CA LEU A 26 -1.50 -21.52 -4.31
C LEU A 26 -1.44 -20.89 -5.70
N LEU A 27 -0.46 -21.32 -6.51
CA LEU A 27 -0.39 -20.91 -7.91
C LEU A 27 -1.26 -21.85 -8.75
N ALA A 28 -2.40 -21.35 -9.19
CA ALA A 28 -3.30 -21.99 -10.13
C ALA A 28 -2.82 -21.78 -11.58
N ASN A 29 -3.15 -22.73 -12.44
CA ASN A 29 -2.98 -22.63 -13.89
C ASN A 29 -4.34 -22.77 -14.56
N LEU A 30 -5.24 -21.84 -14.25
CA LEU A 30 -6.64 -21.87 -14.64
C LEU A 30 -7.00 -20.53 -15.27
N PRO A 31 -7.06 -20.41 -16.61
CA PRO A 31 -7.15 -19.12 -17.31
C PRO A 31 -8.32 -18.20 -16.89
N THR A 32 -9.36 -18.74 -16.26
CA THR A 32 -10.56 -18.00 -15.85
C THR A 32 -10.61 -17.70 -14.35
N LEU A 33 -9.67 -18.21 -13.56
CA LEU A 33 -9.64 -17.96 -12.12
C LEU A 33 -9.04 -16.57 -11.89
N ARG A 34 -9.78 -15.70 -11.20
CA ARG A 34 -9.22 -14.47 -10.65
C ARG A 34 -8.51 -14.79 -9.35
N SER A 35 -7.41 -14.10 -9.11
CA SER A 35 -6.73 -14.14 -7.82
C SER A 35 -7.62 -13.69 -6.67
N ILE A 36 -7.39 -14.27 -5.50
CA ILE A 36 -8.08 -13.92 -4.26
C ILE A 36 -7.37 -14.51 -3.05
N THR A 37 -7.43 -13.79 -1.94
CA THR A 37 -7.00 -14.26 -0.63
C THR A 37 -8.20 -14.68 0.22
N VAL A 38 -8.16 -15.90 0.76
CA VAL A 38 -9.31 -16.52 1.44
C VAL A 38 -8.99 -16.79 2.93
N PRO A 39 -9.83 -16.30 3.86
CA PRO A 39 -9.76 -16.60 5.31
C PRO A 39 -10.31 -17.98 5.60
N ILE A 40 -9.55 -19.04 5.31
CA ILE A 40 -10.09 -20.38 5.45
C ILE A 40 -10.46 -20.72 6.91
N ALA A 41 -9.77 -20.13 7.90
CA ALA A 41 -10.06 -20.32 9.31
C ALA A 41 -11.37 -19.65 9.77
N GLN A 42 -11.77 -18.54 9.17
CA GLN A 42 -12.96 -17.78 9.57
C GLN A 42 -14.23 -18.26 8.86
N ILE A 43 -14.11 -19.00 7.75
CA ILE A 43 -15.25 -19.55 7.00
C ILE A 43 -15.58 -21.01 7.36
N THR A 44 -14.71 -21.70 8.11
CA THR A 44 -14.96 -23.07 8.60
C THR A 44 -15.36 -23.09 10.08
N ARG A 45 -16.25 -24.01 10.44
CA ARG A 45 -16.53 -24.37 11.85
C ARG A 45 -15.86 -25.66 12.27
N ASP A 46 -15.28 -26.38 11.32
CA ASP A 46 -14.58 -27.64 11.55
C ASP A 46 -13.07 -27.40 11.46
N PRO A 47 -12.35 -27.37 12.59
CA PRO A 47 -10.92 -27.11 12.60
C PRO A 47 -10.13 -28.23 11.91
N SER A 48 -10.69 -29.43 11.73
CA SER A 48 -10.02 -30.52 11.03
C SER A 48 -9.83 -30.25 9.54
N LEU A 49 -10.65 -29.36 8.95
CA LEU A 49 -10.53 -28.98 7.53
C LEU A 49 -9.32 -28.08 7.24
N ILE A 50 -8.75 -27.48 8.28
CA ILE A 50 -7.60 -26.58 8.18
C ILE A 50 -6.38 -27.11 8.95
N THR A 51 -6.49 -28.27 9.59
CA THR A 51 -5.40 -28.89 10.36
C THR A 51 -4.66 -29.90 9.49
N PHE A 52 -3.37 -29.73 9.37
CA PHE A 52 -2.44 -30.55 8.62
C PHE A 52 -1.39 -31.15 9.56
N ASP A 53 -0.81 -32.29 9.17
CA ASP A 53 0.15 -33.06 9.98
C ASP A 53 -0.29 -33.42 11.41
N GLY A 54 -1.58 -33.25 11.72
CA GLY A 54 -2.17 -33.53 13.03
C GLY A 54 -2.07 -32.40 14.05
N GLU A 55 -1.37 -31.30 13.76
CA GLU A 55 -1.16 -30.20 14.72
C GLU A 55 -1.13 -28.80 14.07
N THR A 56 -0.46 -28.63 12.93
CA THR A 56 -0.29 -27.33 12.26
C THR A 56 -1.54 -26.92 11.48
N LYS A 57 -1.90 -25.64 11.48
CA LYS A 57 -3.09 -25.13 10.81
C LYS A 57 -2.74 -24.17 9.68
N VAL A 58 -3.63 -24.04 8.71
CA VAL A 58 -3.55 -22.96 7.71
C VAL A 58 -4.69 -21.98 7.99
N GLY A 59 -4.34 -20.72 8.24
CA GLY A 59 -5.31 -19.67 8.58
C GLY A 59 -5.94 -19.02 7.35
N ALA A 60 -5.10 -18.73 6.36
CA ALA A 60 -5.44 -18.03 5.15
C ALA A 60 -4.66 -18.58 3.96
N VAL A 61 -5.19 -18.40 2.76
CA VAL A 61 -4.56 -18.84 1.52
C VAL A 61 -4.72 -17.77 0.45
N ALA A 62 -3.60 -17.29 -0.09
CA ALA A 62 -3.59 -16.52 -1.32
C ALA A 62 -3.66 -17.49 -2.50
N VAL A 63 -4.68 -17.34 -3.35
CA VAL A 63 -4.82 -18.13 -4.58
C VAL A 63 -4.47 -17.20 -5.73
N THR A 64 -3.38 -17.51 -6.43
CA THR A 64 -2.88 -16.69 -7.53
C THR A 64 -2.90 -17.46 -8.84
N ASN A 65 -2.91 -16.78 -9.99
CA ASN A 65 -2.91 -17.45 -11.29
C ASN A 65 -1.60 -17.24 -12.05
N ALA A 66 -1.14 -18.26 -12.76
CA ALA A 66 0.03 -18.19 -13.63
C ALA A 66 -0.16 -17.26 -14.84
N TYR A 67 -1.40 -16.82 -15.10
CA TYR A 67 -1.76 -15.87 -16.15
C TYR A 67 -1.94 -14.44 -15.63
N ASP A 68 -1.85 -14.23 -14.32
CA ASP A 68 -2.01 -12.90 -13.75
C ASP A 68 -0.78 -12.02 -13.99
N TRP A 69 -1.00 -10.72 -13.91
CA TRP A 69 0.06 -9.73 -13.93
C TRP A 69 1.00 -9.89 -12.73
N ILE A 70 2.23 -9.41 -12.88
CA ILE A 70 3.30 -9.62 -11.89
C ILE A 70 3.00 -9.03 -10.51
N ASN A 71 2.11 -8.02 -10.44
CA ASN A 71 1.69 -7.37 -9.19
C ASN A 71 0.65 -8.17 -8.40
N VAL A 72 -0.09 -9.07 -9.03
CA VAL A 72 -1.25 -9.73 -8.41
C VAL A 72 -0.80 -10.68 -7.30
N ALA A 73 0.22 -11.51 -7.52
CA ALA A 73 0.69 -12.41 -6.48
C ALA A 73 1.27 -11.67 -5.25
N PRO A 74 2.08 -10.62 -5.41
CA PRO A 74 2.48 -9.75 -4.30
C PRO A 74 1.31 -9.04 -3.60
N HIS A 75 0.29 -8.61 -4.35
CA HIS A 75 -0.92 -7.99 -3.80
C HIS A 75 -1.69 -8.97 -2.89
N GLU A 76 -1.96 -10.18 -3.37
CA GLU A 76 -2.62 -11.22 -2.56
C GLU A 76 -1.78 -11.62 -1.35
N PHE A 77 -0.45 -11.65 -1.51
CA PHE A 77 0.44 -11.86 -0.39
C PHE A 77 0.33 -10.72 0.65
N GLY A 78 0.10 -9.48 0.20
CA GLY A 78 -0.16 -8.34 1.09
C GLY A 78 -1.38 -8.55 2.00
N HIS A 79 -2.45 -9.19 1.52
CA HIS A 79 -3.57 -9.55 2.38
C HIS A 79 -3.20 -10.59 3.45
N LEU A 80 -2.28 -11.52 3.17
CA LEU A 80 -1.75 -12.42 4.21
C LEU A 80 -1.03 -11.63 5.31
N LEU A 81 -0.40 -10.51 4.98
CA LEU A 81 0.20 -9.57 5.94
C LEU A 81 -0.83 -8.66 6.65
N GLY A 82 -2.12 -8.78 6.30
CA GLY A 82 -3.21 -8.01 6.90
C GLY A 82 -3.44 -6.64 6.26
N PHE A 83 -2.91 -6.40 5.06
CA PHE A 83 -3.21 -5.19 4.31
C PHE A 83 -4.59 -5.23 3.69
N VAL A 84 -5.13 -4.03 3.52
CA VAL A 84 -6.41 -3.78 2.86
C VAL A 84 -6.21 -3.32 1.45
N ASP A 85 -7.20 -3.56 0.61
CA ASP A 85 -7.25 -2.91 -0.69
C ASP A 85 -7.35 -1.40 -0.52
N LEU A 86 -6.60 -0.68 -1.34
CA LEU A 86 -6.57 0.77 -1.42
C LEU A 86 -7.13 1.28 -2.75
N TYR A 87 -7.56 0.39 -3.65
CA TYR A 87 -8.36 0.74 -4.82
C TYR A 87 -9.85 0.74 -4.45
N ASP A 88 -10.65 1.45 -5.22
CA ASP A 88 -12.10 1.50 -5.08
C ASP A 88 -12.77 0.30 -5.77
N TYR A 89 -13.63 -0.40 -5.04
CA TYR A 89 -14.27 -1.64 -5.51
C TYR A 89 -15.37 -1.42 -6.54
N ASP A 90 -16.05 -0.26 -6.52
CA ASP A 90 -17.16 0.01 -7.42
C ASP A 90 -16.74 0.77 -8.69
N GLY A 91 -15.49 1.25 -8.71
CA GLY A 91 -14.85 1.90 -9.84
C GLY A 91 -15.31 3.34 -10.05
N SER A 92 -15.92 3.99 -9.05
CA SER A 92 -16.27 5.40 -9.10
C SER A 92 -15.03 6.32 -9.03
N SER A 93 -13.93 5.80 -8.46
CA SER A 93 -12.60 6.39 -8.44
C SER A 93 -11.52 5.35 -8.76
N TRP A 94 -10.26 5.77 -8.75
CA TRP A 94 -9.11 4.86 -8.73
C TRP A 94 -8.70 4.48 -7.29
N GLY A 95 -9.08 5.24 -6.26
CA GLY A 95 -8.48 5.08 -4.93
C GLY A 95 -7.02 5.54 -4.91
N THR A 96 -6.11 4.73 -4.33
CA THR A 96 -4.69 5.09 -4.18
C THR A 96 -3.85 4.59 -5.35
N LEU A 97 -3.14 5.53 -5.98
CA LEU A 97 -2.18 5.31 -7.07
C LEU A 97 -0.79 4.95 -6.53
N PHE A 98 -0.03 4.18 -7.32
CA PHE A 98 1.34 3.75 -7.00
C PHE A 98 1.47 3.02 -5.66
N ALA A 99 0.45 2.23 -5.31
CA ALA A 99 0.45 1.40 -4.12
C ALA A 99 0.22 -0.05 -4.52
N LEU A 100 1.05 -0.98 -4.03
CA LEU A 100 0.86 -2.42 -4.31
C LEU A 100 -0.52 -2.93 -3.87
N MET A 101 -1.10 -2.33 -2.83
CA MET A 101 -2.45 -2.66 -2.37
C MET A 101 -3.54 -1.79 -3.02
N GLY A 102 -3.14 -0.72 -3.72
CA GLY A 102 -4.06 0.15 -4.44
C GLY A 102 -4.20 -0.25 -5.89
N VAL A 103 -4.33 0.73 -6.77
CA VAL A 103 -4.27 0.43 -8.19
C VAL A 103 -2.83 0.12 -8.55
N THR A 104 -2.57 -1.16 -8.72
CA THR A 104 -1.33 -1.66 -9.31
C THR A 104 -1.50 -1.65 -10.80
N PHE A 105 -0.59 -1.01 -11.51
CA PHE A 105 -0.59 -1.04 -12.95
C PHE A 105 0.51 -1.97 -13.39
N GLY A 106 0.09 -3.09 -13.97
CA GLY A 106 0.94 -3.97 -14.75
C GLY A 106 0.18 -4.55 -15.93
N GLU A 107 -0.80 -3.78 -16.43
CA GLU A 107 -1.82 -4.22 -17.38
C GLU A 107 -1.68 -3.57 -18.76
N ASP A 108 -0.57 -2.87 -19.02
CA ASP A 108 -0.36 -2.22 -20.31
C ASP A 108 0.23 -3.21 -21.31
N GLU A 109 -0.65 -3.89 -22.06
CA GLU A 109 -0.23 -4.76 -23.16
C GLU A 109 0.48 -3.97 -24.28
N GLU A 110 0.20 -2.67 -24.41
CA GLU A 110 0.81 -1.80 -25.42
C GLU A 110 2.16 -1.23 -24.99
N ALA A 111 2.44 -1.19 -23.68
CA ALA A 111 3.71 -0.73 -23.10
C ALA A 111 4.27 -1.74 -22.06
N PRO A 112 4.82 -2.90 -22.48
CA PRO A 112 5.28 -3.94 -21.57
C PRO A 112 6.36 -3.52 -20.57
N GLU A 113 7.12 -2.47 -20.88
CA GLU A 113 8.09 -1.85 -19.99
C GLU A 113 7.44 -1.15 -18.78
N ARG A 114 6.15 -0.82 -18.88
CA ARG A 114 5.27 -0.27 -17.83
C ARG A 114 4.49 -1.39 -17.12
N ASN A 115 5.11 -2.57 -16.97
CA ASN A 115 4.53 -3.68 -16.22
C ASN A 115 5.44 -4.08 -15.06
N GLY A 116 5.99 -3.08 -14.37
CA GLY A 116 6.88 -3.26 -13.24
C GLY A 116 6.13 -3.67 -11.97
N ILE A 117 6.88 -4.11 -10.97
CA ILE A 117 6.32 -4.37 -9.65
C ILE A 117 6.14 -3.03 -8.93
N THR A 118 4.91 -2.67 -8.60
CA THR A 118 4.62 -1.47 -7.81
C THR A 118 5.06 -1.70 -6.37
N LEU A 119 5.73 -0.73 -5.75
CA LEU A 119 6.07 -0.81 -4.33
C LEU A 119 4.84 -0.66 -3.43
N LEU A 120 4.93 -1.21 -2.22
CA LEU A 120 4.02 -0.86 -1.14
C LEU A 120 4.09 0.65 -0.87
N ASP A 121 2.94 1.26 -0.60
CA ASP A 121 2.85 2.67 -0.23
C ASP A 121 3.55 2.95 1.12
N ALA A 122 3.76 4.24 1.39
CA ALA A 122 4.42 4.72 2.60
C ALA A 122 3.79 4.16 3.90
N LEU A 123 2.47 4.14 4.00
CA LEU A 123 1.77 3.69 5.21
C LEU A 123 1.93 2.19 5.40
N SER A 124 1.76 1.41 4.35
CA SER A 124 1.95 -0.05 4.39
C SER A 124 3.37 -0.43 4.77
N ARG A 125 4.40 0.21 4.20
CA ARG A 125 5.82 -0.04 4.56
C ARG A 125 6.10 0.29 6.02
N VAL A 126 5.52 1.36 6.56
CA VAL A 126 5.64 1.71 7.98
C VAL A 126 4.96 0.67 8.86
N ARG A 127 3.75 0.20 8.50
CA ARG A 127 2.98 -0.77 9.29
C ARG A 127 3.70 -2.11 9.48
N ILE A 128 4.46 -2.57 8.48
CA ILE A 128 5.25 -3.81 8.58
C ILE A 128 6.72 -3.59 8.98
N GLY A 129 7.08 -2.35 9.37
CA GLY A 129 8.43 -2.04 9.85
C GLY A 129 9.52 -2.01 8.77
N TRP A 130 9.15 -1.91 7.50
CA TRP A 130 10.10 -1.74 6.39
C TRP A 130 10.52 -0.28 6.20
N ALA A 131 9.78 0.65 6.81
CA ALA A 131 10.11 2.06 6.86
C ALA A 131 9.92 2.64 8.26
N ASP A 132 10.79 3.58 8.62
CA ASP A 132 10.73 4.40 9.82
C ASP A 132 9.96 5.68 9.55
N LEU A 133 8.99 5.96 10.43
CA LEU A 133 8.23 7.19 10.42
C LEU A 133 9.02 8.32 11.10
N ARG A 134 9.25 9.42 10.39
CA ARG A 134 9.92 10.63 10.89
C ARG A 134 8.92 11.77 11.01
N GLU A 135 8.57 12.11 12.23
CA GLU A 135 7.69 13.26 12.49
C GLU A 135 8.46 14.57 12.32
N VAL A 136 7.83 15.56 11.67
CA VAL A 136 8.39 16.91 11.50
C VAL A 136 7.55 17.90 12.29
N HIS A 137 8.21 18.86 12.93
CA HIS A 137 7.59 19.95 13.68
C HIS A 137 8.27 21.29 13.36
N GLY A 138 7.49 22.36 13.30
CA GLY A 138 7.98 23.67 12.88
C GLY A 138 8.38 23.68 11.41
N THR A 139 9.23 24.64 11.05
CA THR A 139 9.73 24.79 9.69
C THR A 139 11.07 24.09 9.50
N GLU A 140 11.15 23.12 8.59
CA GLU A 140 12.37 22.37 8.28
C GLU A 140 12.45 22.02 6.79
N THR A 141 13.67 21.98 6.25
CA THR A 141 13.94 21.34 4.94
C THR A 141 14.41 19.91 5.17
N VAL A 142 13.62 18.95 4.72
CA VAL A 142 13.91 17.52 4.85
C VAL A 142 14.44 16.95 3.54
N ARG A 143 15.26 15.90 3.67
CA ARG A 143 15.81 15.13 2.55
C ARG A 143 15.19 13.73 2.55
N ILE A 144 14.62 13.34 1.40
CA ILE A 144 13.86 12.10 1.23
C ILE A 144 14.54 11.25 0.14
N PRO A 145 15.31 10.21 0.50
CA PRO A 145 15.88 9.29 -0.48
C PRO A 145 14.79 8.39 -1.11
N PRO A 146 15.03 7.80 -2.30
CA PRO A 146 14.06 6.95 -2.98
C PRO A 146 13.58 5.78 -2.13
N ALA A 147 12.26 5.53 -2.12
CA ALA A 147 11.62 4.48 -1.33
C ALA A 147 12.18 3.07 -1.58
N ILE A 148 12.58 2.78 -2.83
CA ILE A 148 13.17 1.48 -3.21
C ILE A 148 14.45 1.15 -2.44
N SER A 149 15.22 2.16 -2.04
CA SER A 149 16.53 2.00 -1.39
C SER A 149 16.58 2.60 0.02
N SER A 150 15.43 3.05 0.54
CA SER A 150 15.33 3.77 1.80
C SER A 150 14.01 3.51 2.53
N GLY A 151 14.12 3.17 3.81
CA GLY A 151 13.00 3.08 4.74
C GLY A 151 12.65 4.42 5.37
N VAL A 152 12.72 5.54 4.66
CA VAL A 152 12.39 6.87 5.22
C VAL A 152 11.03 7.33 4.71
N VAL A 153 10.13 7.61 5.65
CA VAL A 153 8.84 8.26 5.40
C VAL A 153 8.70 9.40 6.40
N TYR A 154 8.37 10.61 5.92
CA TYR A 154 8.07 11.72 6.83
C TYR A 154 6.58 11.81 7.10
N LYS A 155 6.20 12.10 8.34
CA LYS A 155 4.83 12.37 8.76
C LYS A 155 4.66 13.83 9.15
N LEU A 156 3.67 14.48 8.56
CA LEU A 156 3.23 15.82 8.91
C LEU A 156 1.84 15.74 9.55
N ALA A 157 1.74 16.10 10.82
CA ALA A 157 0.49 16.10 11.56
C ALA A 157 0.35 17.41 12.35
N SER A 158 -0.82 18.04 12.29
CA SER A 158 -1.11 19.27 13.03
C SER A 158 -1.25 19.02 14.53
N ASP A 159 -1.71 17.83 14.90
CA ASP A 159 -1.79 17.29 16.26
C ASP A 159 -1.42 15.79 16.20
N PRO A 160 -0.54 15.28 17.08
CA PRO A 160 -0.28 13.84 17.20
C PRO A 160 -1.55 12.99 17.43
N ALA A 161 -2.59 13.54 18.06
CA ALA A 161 -3.87 12.88 18.27
C ALA A 161 -4.83 12.96 17.08
N SER A 162 -4.50 13.75 16.05
CA SER A 162 -5.30 13.84 14.84
C SER A 162 -5.34 12.48 14.13
N PRO A 163 -6.53 11.99 13.74
CA PRO A 163 -6.62 10.82 12.87
C PRO A 163 -6.14 11.13 11.44
N GLU A 164 -6.07 12.42 11.08
CA GLU A 164 -5.68 12.90 9.77
C GLU A 164 -4.25 13.45 9.77
N TYR A 165 -3.44 13.03 8.80
CA TYR A 165 -2.05 13.47 8.62
C TYR A 165 -1.56 13.22 7.19
N PHE A 166 -0.43 13.84 6.84
CA PHE A 166 0.23 13.61 5.55
C PHE A 166 1.48 12.74 5.70
N LEU A 167 1.71 11.84 4.74
CA LEU A 167 2.96 11.09 4.59
C LEU A 167 3.69 11.52 3.32
N LEU A 168 5.00 11.65 3.43
CA LEU A 168 5.87 12.03 2.32
C LEU A 168 6.83 10.87 1.99
N GLU A 169 6.89 10.50 0.72
CA GLU A 169 7.92 9.59 0.21
C GLU A 169 8.38 9.98 -1.20
N ASN A 170 9.62 9.62 -1.54
CA ASN A 170 10.20 9.83 -2.85
C ASN A 170 10.07 8.55 -3.67
N ARG A 171 9.32 8.58 -4.77
CA ARG A 171 9.08 7.43 -5.64
C ARG A 171 9.66 7.70 -7.01
N ARG A 172 10.48 6.76 -7.49
CA ARG A 172 11.18 6.85 -8.78
C ARG A 172 11.18 5.50 -9.48
N PRO A 173 11.10 5.48 -10.82
CA PRO A 173 11.28 4.25 -11.58
C PRO A 173 12.61 3.57 -11.24
N SER A 174 12.56 2.29 -10.89
CA SER A 174 13.75 1.49 -10.58
C SER A 174 13.55 0.05 -11.04
N PRO A 175 13.67 -0.22 -12.36
CA PRO A 175 13.37 -1.53 -12.93
C PRO A 175 14.01 -2.70 -12.14
N PRO A 176 13.23 -3.73 -11.79
CA PRO A 176 11.87 -4.01 -12.26
C PRO A 176 10.73 -3.32 -11.48
N TYR A 177 11.03 -2.43 -10.52
CA TYR A 177 10.05 -1.79 -9.66
C TYR A 177 9.62 -0.41 -10.16
N ASP A 178 8.37 -0.04 -9.90
CA ASP A 178 7.79 1.29 -10.14
C ASP A 178 8.02 1.83 -11.57
N THR A 179 8.11 0.96 -12.58
CA THR A 179 8.42 1.38 -13.95
C THR A 179 7.29 2.17 -14.61
N ASP A 180 6.10 2.14 -14.00
CA ASP A 180 4.91 2.90 -14.37
C ASP A 180 4.92 4.37 -13.95
N ILE A 181 5.82 4.74 -13.03
CA ILE A 181 5.93 6.12 -12.57
C ILE A 181 6.39 7.02 -13.73
N PRO A 182 5.66 8.11 -14.04
CA PRO A 182 6.03 8.99 -15.14
C PRO A 182 7.34 9.74 -14.86
N GLY A 183 8.12 9.94 -15.93
CA GLY A 183 9.36 10.73 -15.89
C GLY A 183 10.43 10.13 -14.98
N GLU A 184 11.09 10.98 -14.20
CA GLU A 184 12.14 10.60 -13.24
C GLU A 184 11.59 10.30 -11.84
N GLY A 185 10.25 10.33 -11.70
CA GLY A 185 9.56 10.31 -10.41
C GLY A 185 9.67 11.61 -9.62
N GLY A 186 9.28 11.56 -8.35
CA GLY A 186 9.20 12.74 -7.50
C GLY A 186 8.63 12.43 -6.11
N LEU A 187 8.02 13.44 -5.51
CA LEU A 187 7.43 13.34 -4.18
C LEU A 187 5.97 12.87 -4.29
N LEU A 188 5.64 11.76 -3.63
CA LEU A 188 4.26 11.42 -3.32
C LEU A 188 3.88 11.99 -1.96
N VAL A 189 2.69 12.58 -1.92
CA VAL A 189 2.05 13.07 -0.71
C VAL A 189 0.78 12.26 -0.51
N TYR A 190 0.72 11.51 0.58
CA TYR A 190 -0.48 10.76 0.98
C TYR A 190 -1.20 11.51 2.08
N HIS A 191 -2.51 11.68 1.96
CA HIS A 191 -3.39 12.11 3.04
C HIS A 191 -4.03 10.88 3.65
N VAL A 192 -3.71 10.59 4.91
CA VAL A 192 -4.22 9.44 5.66
C VAL A 192 -5.28 9.90 6.63
N ASN A 193 -6.37 9.14 6.75
CA ASN A 193 -7.41 9.29 7.77
C ASN A 193 -7.63 7.98 8.52
N GLU A 194 -6.97 7.82 9.66
CA GLU A 194 -7.06 6.62 10.50
C GLU A 194 -8.48 6.38 11.07
N ALA A 195 -9.40 7.36 10.99
CA ALA A 195 -10.80 7.14 11.35
C ALA A 195 -11.56 6.25 10.36
N GLN A 196 -11.07 6.14 9.12
CA GLN A 196 -11.58 5.25 8.08
C GLN A 196 -10.82 3.91 8.02
N ALA A 197 -9.79 3.73 8.84
CA ALA A 197 -9.05 2.49 8.88
C ALA A 197 -9.96 1.33 9.33
N PRO A 198 -9.75 0.11 8.80
CA PRO A 198 -10.40 -1.09 9.31
C PRO A 198 -10.15 -1.22 10.81
N ARG A 199 -11.17 -1.62 11.56
CA ARG A 199 -11.08 -1.65 13.02
C ARG A 199 -10.45 -2.96 13.48
N PRO A 200 -9.59 -2.95 14.50
CA PRO A 200 -9.11 -4.18 15.11
C PRO A 200 -10.28 -4.92 15.78
N GLY A 201 -10.38 -6.24 15.56
CA GLY A 201 -11.48 -7.07 16.04
C GLY A 201 -11.37 -8.54 15.60
N GLU A 202 -12.25 -9.41 16.08
CA GLU A 202 -12.26 -10.86 15.76
C GLU A 202 -12.38 -11.15 14.26
N LEU A 203 -12.90 -10.18 13.49
CA LEU A 203 -13.05 -10.24 12.03
C LEU A 203 -12.15 -9.23 11.30
N SER A 204 -11.19 -8.56 11.94
CA SER A 204 -10.41 -7.49 11.31
C SER A 204 -9.66 -7.95 10.06
N TRP A 205 -9.24 -9.21 10.02
CA TRP A 205 -8.59 -9.81 8.85
C TRP A 205 -9.58 -10.15 7.71
N VAL A 206 -10.85 -10.39 8.03
CA VAL A 206 -11.90 -10.52 7.01
C VAL A 206 -12.31 -9.14 6.51
N GLU A 207 -12.37 -8.15 7.42
CA GLU A 207 -12.58 -6.75 7.06
C GLU A 207 -11.46 -6.28 6.13
N SER A 208 -10.20 -6.67 6.33
CA SER A 208 -9.11 -6.28 5.43
C SER A 208 -9.25 -6.72 3.98
N ILE A 209 -10.12 -7.69 3.67
CA ILE A 209 -10.34 -8.20 2.30
C ILE A 209 -11.77 -7.98 1.78
N THR A 210 -12.66 -7.40 2.59
CA THR A 210 -14.07 -7.18 2.23
C THR A 210 -14.57 -5.77 2.49
N PHE A 211 -13.83 -5.00 3.27
CA PHE A 211 -14.08 -3.60 3.51
C PHE A 211 -13.36 -2.79 2.44
N ASP A 212 -14.08 -1.86 1.82
CA ASP A 212 -13.50 -0.86 0.93
C ASP A 212 -13.22 0.42 1.74
N PRO A 213 -11.99 0.60 2.26
CA PRO A 213 -11.64 1.77 3.03
C PRO A 213 -11.49 3.04 2.17
N ASN A 214 -11.43 2.90 0.84
CA ASN A 214 -11.21 3.99 -0.10
C ASN A 214 -12.39 4.26 -1.03
N GLY A 215 -13.48 3.47 -0.96
CA GLY A 215 -14.74 3.66 -1.69
C GLY A 215 -15.60 4.82 -1.17
N GLN A 216 -15.00 5.75 -0.44
CA GLN A 216 -15.52 7.10 -0.24
C GLN A 216 -14.46 8.05 -0.81
N GLU A 217 -14.57 8.36 -2.09
CA GLU A 217 -13.55 9.05 -2.90
C GLU A 217 -13.04 10.34 -2.25
N PHE A 218 -13.91 11.07 -1.54
CA PHE A 218 -13.59 12.35 -0.87
C PHE A 218 -13.50 12.27 0.67
N LEU A 219 -13.56 11.07 1.23
CA LEU A 219 -13.24 10.79 2.63
C LEU A 219 -12.61 9.38 2.77
N PRO A 220 -11.54 9.06 2.01
CA PRO A 220 -10.95 7.73 2.02
C PRO A 220 -10.05 7.54 3.25
N PHE A 221 -9.62 6.30 3.48
CA PHE A 221 -8.57 5.98 4.44
C PHE A 221 -7.21 6.52 4.03
N ILE A 222 -6.88 6.46 2.74
CA ILE A 222 -5.66 7.05 2.19
C ILE A 222 -5.90 7.57 0.77
N MET A 223 -5.40 8.78 0.51
CA MET A 223 -5.55 9.48 -0.77
C MET A 223 -4.20 10.00 -1.24
N ASN A 224 -3.90 9.91 -2.54
CA ASN A 224 -2.81 10.68 -3.13
C ASN A 224 -3.27 12.13 -3.31
N GLU A 225 -2.52 13.07 -2.75
CA GLU A 225 -2.68 14.49 -3.07
C GLU A 225 -2.08 14.78 -4.45
N GLN A 226 -2.83 15.52 -5.26
CA GLN A 226 -2.51 15.81 -6.66
C GLN A 226 -2.04 17.26 -6.80
N PRO A 227 -0.75 17.56 -7.12
CA PRO A 227 -0.22 18.93 -7.19
C PRO A 227 -0.97 19.87 -8.14
N ASP A 228 -1.68 19.35 -9.13
CA ASP A 228 -2.46 20.14 -10.08
C ASP A 228 -3.88 20.49 -9.57
N GLY A 229 -4.32 19.85 -8.48
CA GLY A 229 -5.65 20.01 -7.90
C GLY A 229 -6.79 19.52 -8.78
N ALA A 230 -6.55 18.61 -9.73
CA ALA A 230 -7.56 18.12 -10.66
C ALA A 230 -8.50 17.06 -10.07
N PHE A 231 -8.06 16.35 -9.02
CA PHE A 231 -8.80 15.23 -8.42
C PHE A 231 -9.17 14.14 -9.45
N GLY A 232 -8.36 13.95 -10.49
CA GLY A 232 -8.56 12.97 -11.54
C GLY A 232 -8.68 11.54 -11.00
N LEU A 233 -7.96 11.23 -9.91
CA LEU A 233 -8.08 9.95 -9.20
C LEU A 233 -9.49 9.73 -8.62
N GLN A 234 -10.08 10.76 -8.00
CA GLN A 234 -11.41 10.70 -7.40
C GLN A 234 -12.53 10.68 -8.44
N PHE A 235 -12.28 11.21 -9.63
CA PHE A 235 -13.23 11.21 -10.75
C PHE A 235 -13.01 10.09 -11.78
N HIS A 236 -12.13 9.13 -11.48
CA HIS A 236 -11.80 8.01 -12.35
C HIS A 236 -11.39 8.47 -13.76
N GLU A 237 -10.35 9.30 -13.86
CA GLU A 237 -9.85 9.74 -15.15
C GLU A 237 -9.32 8.57 -16.01
N PRO A 238 -9.37 8.62 -17.35
CA PRO A 238 -9.11 7.43 -18.18
C PRO A 238 -7.70 6.82 -18.08
N ASP A 239 -6.68 7.59 -17.75
CA ASP A 239 -5.29 7.10 -17.62
C ASP A 239 -4.48 7.90 -16.59
N PRO A 240 -4.65 7.62 -15.28
CA PRO A 240 -3.98 8.39 -14.23
C PRO A 240 -2.45 8.21 -14.20
N ARG A 241 -1.91 7.28 -15.00
CA ARG A 241 -0.48 6.92 -15.00
C ARG A 241 0.36 7.86 -15.86
N SER A 242 -0.24 8.44 -16.91
CA SER A 242 0.47 9.38 -17.79
C SER A 242 0.38 10.81 -17.30
N ASP A 243 -0.49 11.05 -16.32
CA ASP A 243 -0.63 12.35 -15.72
C ASP A 243 0.49 12.62 -14.70
N ARG A 244 1.27 13.66 -14.98
CA ARG A 244 2.30 14.18 -14.06
C ARG A 244 1.66 14.94 -12.89
N GLY A 245 0.37 15.30 -12.99
CA GLY A 245 -0.44 15.92 -11.94
C GLY A 245 -0.67 15.07 -10.70
N ASN A 246 -0.19 13.82 -10.69
CA ASN A 246 -0.26 12.90 -9.54
C ASN A 246 1.02 12.84 -8.68
N ILE A 247 2.11 13.51 -9.08
CA ILE A 247 3.42 13.47 -8.40
C ILE A 247 3.97 14.89 -8.25
N PHE A 248 4.35 15.28 -7.04
CA PHE A 248 4.95 16.58 -6.78
C PHE A 248 6.38 16.66 -7.35
N GLU A 249 6.62 17.69 -8.16
CA GLU A 249 7.86 18.00 -8.85
C GLU A 249 8.47 19.32 -8.38
N THR A 250 9.63 19.67 -8.96
CA THR A 250 10.35 20.89 -8.60
C THR A 250 9.47 22.14 -8.78
N GLY A 251 9.26 22.87 -7.69
CA GLY A 251 8.48 24.11 -7.67
C GLY A 251 7.03 23.96 -7.22
N ASP A 252 6.53 22.73 -7.05
CA ASP A 252 5.16 22.52 -6.56
C ASP A 252 4.99 22.94 -5.10
N LEU A 253 3.74 23.26 -4.76
CA LEU A 253 3.33 23.79 -3.46
C LEU A 253 2.06 23.07 -3.01
N PHE A 254 1.96 22.79 -1.71
CA PHE A 254 0.75 22.30 -1.07
C PHE A 254 0.54 23.08 0.22
N LEU A 255 -0.46 23.95 0.23
CA LEU A 255 -0.65 24.96 1.27
C LEU A 255 -2.06 24.83 1.88
N PRO A 256 -2.25 25.25 3.13
CA PRO A 256 -3.59 25.25 3.71
C PRO A 256 -4.42 26.37 3.07
N SER A 257 -5.71 26.10 2.88
CA SER A 257 -6.67 27.06 2.36
C SER A 257 -7.41 27.78 3.50
N SER A 258 -8.30 28.71 3.16
CA SER A 258 -9.09 29.46 4.15
C SER A 258 -9.94 28.52 5.03
N PRO A 259 -10.22 28.85 6.32
CA PRO A 259 -11.11 28.05 7.17
C PRO A 259 -12.56 27.93 6.69
N ASP A 260 -12.97 28.72 5.71
CA ASP A 260 -14.32 28.69 5.14
C ASP A 260 -14.48 27.69 3.98
N SER A 261 -13.49 26.81 3.76
CA SER A 261 -13.49 25.86 2.64
C SER A 261 -14.61 24.82 2.75
N GLY A 262 -15.04 24.47 3.97
CA GLY A 262 -16.05 23.42 4.19
C GLY A 262 -15.56 22.03 3.77
N ARG A 263 -16.38 20.99 3.95
CA ARG A 263 -15.99 19.60 3.68
C ARG A 263 -15.65 19.35 2.19
N LEU A 264 -14.64 18.52 1.95
CA LEU A 264 -14.28 18.00 0.62
C LEU A 264 -15.32 16.98 0.14
N TRP A 265 -15.76 17.13 -1.11
CA TRP A 265 -16.73 16.30 -1.83
C TRP A 265 -16.81 16.76 -3.28
N SER A 266 -17.54 16.01 -4.12
CA SER A 266 -17.59 16.20 -5.58
C SER A 266 -17.95 17.62 -6.04
N GLU A 267 -18.70 18.40 -5.25
CA GLU A 267 -19.10 19.77 -5.61
C GLU A 267 -18.31 20.88 -4.88
N ASN A 268 -17.36 20.53 -4.00
CA ASN A 268 -16.52 21.50 -3.29
C ASN A 268 -15.09 20.97 -3.22
N LEU A 269 -14.36 21.26 -4.28
CA LEU A 269 -12.99 20.83 -4.49
C LEU A 269 -12.05 21.98 -4.14
N TYR A 270 -11.10 21.71 -3.26
CA TYR A 270 -10.05 22.64 -2.90
C TYR A 270 -8.74 21.86 -2.77
N PHE A 271 -7.79 22.16 -3.65
CA PHE A 271 -6.44 21.64 -3.51
C PHE A 271 -5.77 22.38 -2.35
N SER A 272 -5.69 21.73 -1.19
CA SER A 272 -5.05 22.29 -0.02
C SER A 272 -4.72 21.21 1.00
N SER A 273 -3.80 21.51 1.90
CA SER A 273 -3.46 20.67 3.04
C SER A 273 -4.48 20.73 4.19
N ASN A 274 -5.72 21.15 3.94
CA ASN A 274 -6.77 21.12 4.96
C ASN A 274 -7.19 19.68 5.26
N ALA A 275 -7.79 19.48 6.44
CA ALA A 275 -8.48 18.23 6.76
C ALA A 275 -9.68 18.05 5.83
N TYR A 276 -10.22 16.83 5.75
CA TYR A 276 -11.37 16.52 4.90
C TYR A 276 -12.63 17.31 5.28
N ASP A 277 -12.77 17.77 6.52
CA ASP A 277 -13.88 18.63 6.96
C ASP A 277 -13.74 20.11 6.53
N GLY A 278 -12.61 20.46 5.90
CA GLY A 278 -12.28 21.81 5.45
C GLY A 278 -11.50 22.64 6.44
N SER A 279 -11.24 22.13 7.65
CA SER A 279 -10.47 22.85 8.65
C SER A 279 -8.99 22.98 8.24
N PRO A 280 -8.37 24.17 8.39
CA PRO A 280 -6.96 24.33 8.05
C PRO A 280 -6.08 23.58 9.04
N THR A 281 -5.23 22.70 8.53
CA THR A 281 -4.24 22.00 9.35
C THR A 281 -3.06 22.90 9.74
N GLY A 282 -2.84 23.97 8.97
CA GLY A 282 -1.65 24.82 9.06
C GLY A 282 -0.38 24.18 8.47
N ILE A 283 -0.46 22.96 7.95
CA ILE A 283 0.68 22.26 7.34
C ILE A 283 0.96 22.83 5.97
N SER A 284 2.21 23.16 5.66
CA SER A 284 2.63 23.57 4.33
C SER A 284 3.75 22.67 3.81
N ILE A 285 3.70 22.33 2.54
CA ILE A 285 4.78 21.68 1.78
C ILE A 285 5.13 22.63 0.65
N PHE A 286 6.40 23.03 0.57
CA PHE A 286 6.86 24.03 -0.37
C PHE A 286 8.33 23.85 -0.73
N ALA A 287 8.77 24.53 -1.78
CA ALA A 287 10.13 24.39 -2.29
C ALA A 287 10.51 22.91 -2.49
N VAL A 288 9.58 22.14 -3.08
CA VAL A 288 9.88 20.80 -3.59
C VAL A 288 10.97 20.94 -4.64
N ASP A 289 12.01 20.13 -4.53
CA ASP A 289 13.15 20.08 -5.45
C ASP A 289 13.54 18.62 -5.67
N THR A 290 13.23 18.13 -6.87
CA THR A 290 13.47 16.75 -7.30
C THR A 290 14.74 16.61 -8.14
N GLU A 291 15.46 17.72 -8.38
CA GLU A 291 16.56 17.80 -9.35
C GLU A 291 17.92 18.04 -8.68
N SER A 292 18.03 19.03 -7.78
CA SER A 292 19.35 19.51 -7.32
C SER A 292 20.13 18.49 -6.48
N ALA A 293 19.41 17.60 -5.80
CA ALA A 293 19.95 16.55 -4.95
C ALA A 293 19.58 15.13 -5.44
N ALA A 294 19.20 14.99 -6.71
CA ALA A 294 18.80 13.71 -7.29
C ALA A 294 19.84 12.59 -6.98
N PRO A 295 19.39 11.38 -6.61
CA PRO A 295 18.01 10.89 -6.69
C PRO A 295 17.13 11.25 -5.49
N ASP A 296 17.64 11.99 -4.52
CA ASP A 296 16.85 12.38 -3.36
C ASP A 296 15.96 13.59 -3.69
N VAL A 297 14.86 13.74 -2.94
CA VAL A 297 14.02 14.94 -2.97
C VAL A 297 14.38 15.80 -1.76
N LEU A 298 14.57 17.11 -2.00
CA LEU A 298 14.56 18.11 -0.94
C LEU A 298 13.18 18.76 -0.91
N VAL A 299 12.62 18.94 0.28
CA VAL A 299 11.34 19.60 0.45
C VAL A 299 11.33 20.39 1.74
N SER A 300 10.83 21.61 1.70
CA SER A 300 10.60 22.40 2.91
C SER A 300 9.17 22.19 3.38
N VAL A 301 9.02 21.96 4.67
CA VAL A 301 7.72 21.80 5.30
C VAL A 301 7.59 22.78 6.45
N ASP A 302 6.38 23.23 6.70
CA ASP A 302 6.02 23.99 7.89
C ASP A 302 4.87 23.28 8.58
N VAL A 303 5.10 22.77 9.78
CA VAL A 303 4.10 22.05 10.58
C VAL A 303 3.88 22.86 11.86
N PRO A 304 2.63 23.26 12.20
CA PRO A 304 2.38 24.08 13.37
C PRO A 304 3.02 23.52 14.63
N GLU A 305 3.80 24.36 15.33
CA GLU A 305 4.37 23.97 16.61
C GLU A 305 3.25 23.78 17.64
N MET A 306 3.32 22.67 18.37
CA MET A 306 2.42 22.39 19.49
C MET A 306 2.45 23.56 20.48
N GLY A 307 1.28 24.15 20.78
CA GLY A 307 1.13 25.00 21.95
C GLY A 307 1.54 24.20 23.19
N GLY A 308 2.66 24.57 23.83
CA GLY A 308 3.37 23.76 24.82
C GLY A 308 2.47 22.99 25.79
N GLY A 309 2.37 21.67 25.58
CA GLY A 309 1.58 20.81 26.44
C GLY A 309 1.39 19.42 25.84
N CYS A 310 2.19 18.47 26.33
CA CYS A 310 2.04 17.03 26.15
C CYS A 310 2.47 16.47 24.77
N ALA A 311 3.72 16.00 24.71
CA ALA A 311 4.15 15.01 23.73
C ALA A 311 3.40 13.70 23.98
N ALA A 312 2.21 13.55 23.39
CA ALA A 312 1.62 12.25 23.21
C ALA A 312 2.29 11.64 21.97
N ARG A 313 3.20 10.69 22.18
CA ARG A 313 3.63 9.79 21.11
C ARG A 313 2.38 9.10 20.57
N ALA A 314 1.96 9.46 19.36
CA ALA A 314 1.05 8.64 18.59
C ALA A 314 1.80 7.34 18.29
N THR A 315 1.61 6.34 19.15
CA THR A 315 2.00 4.99 18.80
C THR A 315 0.96 4.59 17.77
N LEU A 316 1.32 4.54 16.48
CA LEU A 316 0.57 3.75 15.52
C LEU A 316 0.37 2.40 16.21
N LEU A 317 -0.89 2.07 16.52
CA LEU A 317 -1.19 0.76 17.05
C LEU A 317 -0.64 -0.21 16.00
N PRO A 318 0.29 -1.10 16.35
CA PRO A 318 0.72 -2.10 15.40
C PRO A 318 -0.55 -2.83 14.95
N ALA A 319 -0.75 -2.95 13.64
CA ALA A 319 -1.49 -4.09 13.15
C ALA A 319 -0.85 -5.30 13.84
N ALA A 320 -1.67 -6.15 14.47
CA ALA A 320 -1.17 -7.26 15.26
C ALA A 320 -0.06 -8.00 14.50
N GLY A 321 1.15 -8.00 15.06
CA GLY A 321 2.33 -8.67 14.49
C GLY A 321 3.28 -7.74 13.74
N SER A 322 4.30 -7.23 14.44
CA SER A 322 5.55 -6.86 13.77
C SER A 322 6.16 -8.12 13.15
N LEU A 323 6.39 -8.13 11.83
CA LEU A 323 7.16 -9.20 11.17
C LEU A 323 8.59 -8.72 10.89
N PRO A 324 9.57 -9.07 11.73
CA PRO A 324 10.98 -8.99 11.36
C PRO A 324 11.41 -10.24 10.57
N GLY A 325 12.18 -10.04 9.50
CA GLY A 325 13.22 -10.97 9.00
C GLY A 325 12.81 -12.30 8.35
N GLU A 326 13.20 -12.47 7.08
CA GLU A 326 13.17 -13.70 6.25
C GLU A 326 11.85 -14.49 6.22
N LEU A 327 10.99 -14.10 5.27
CA LEU A 327 9.75 -14.78 4.97
C LEU A 327 9.98 -15.87 3.91
N LEU A 328 9.78 -17.14 4.29
CA LEU A 328 9.93 -18.29 3.39
C LEU A 328 8.67 -18.44 2.52
N LEU A 329 8.76 -18.03 1.25
CA LEU A 329 7.69 -18.17 0.27
C LEU A 329 7.43 -19.65 -0.07
N VAL A 330 6.27 -20.18 0.35
CA VAL A 330 5.82 -21.53 -0.04
C VAL A 330 5.02 -21.45 -1.33
N LEU A 331 5.68 -21.75 -2.46
CA LEU A 331 5.01 -21.94 -3.74
C LEU A 331 4.51 -23.38 -3.88
N LEU A 332 3.25 -23.64 -3.52
CA LEU A 332 2.62 -24.93 -3.79
C LEU A 332 2.04 -24.92 -5.21
N MET A 333 2.82 -25.40 -6.18
CA MET A 333 2.34 -25.64 -7.54
C MET A 333 1.48 -26.91 -7.59
N LEU A 334 0.16 -26.75 -7.67
CA LEU A 334 -0.76 -27.85 -7.96
C LEU A 334 -0.82 -28.07 -9.48
N GLY A 335 0.20 -28.75 -10.01
CA GLY A 335 0.19 -29.23 -11.39
C GLY A 335 -0.76 -30.43 -11.55
N THR A 336 -1.77 -30.32 -12.40
CA THR A 336 -2.47 -31.51 -12.93
C THR A 336 -1.46 -32.39 -13.70
N PRO A 337 -1.36 -33.70 -13.43
CA PRO A 337 -0.48 -34.56 -14.17
C PRO A 337 -1.13 -34.86 -15.52
N ASN A 338 -0.66 -34.22 -16.60
CA ASN A 338 -0.50 -34.83 -17.93
C ASN A 338 -0.03 -33.80 -18.96
N PHE A 339 0.88 -34.25 -19.83
CA PHE A 339 1.45 -33.59 -21.02
C PHE A 339 2.83 -32.92 -20.90
N LEU A 340 3.83 -33.76 -20.60
CA LEU A 340 5.13 -33.65 -21.27
C LEU A 340 5.35 -34.91 -22.14
N ARG A 341 4.76 -34.94 -23.33
CA ARG A 341 5.34 -35.72 -24.43
C ARG A 341 6.28 -34.81 -25.21
N ARG A 342 7.57 -35.00 -24.91
CA ARG A 342 8.70 -34.82 -25.84
C ARG A 342 8.26 -35.01 -27.30
N ARG A 343 8.39 -33.97 -28.13
CA ARG A 343 8.77 -34.14 -29.54
C ARG A 343 10.16 -33.57 -29.69
N GLU A 344 11.15 -34.42 -29.47
CA GLU A 344 12.40 -34.33 -30.22
C GLU A 344 12.06 -34.61 -31.69
N ARG A 345 12.40 -33.69 -32.58
CA ARG A 345 12.76 -34.03 -33.96
C ARG A 345 14.00 -33.22 -34.32
N ASN A 346 15.14 -33.89 -34.20
CA ASN A 346 16.32 -33.61 -35.00
C ASN A 346 16.07 -34.03 -36.46
N GLY A 347 16.89 -33.45 -37.34
CA GLY A 347 16.69 -33.41 -38.78
C GLY A 347 16.71 -34.73 -39.54
N GLY A 348 16.23 -34.60 -40.78
CA GLY A 348 16.25 -35.51 -41.90
C GLY A 348 15.85 -34.73 -43.14
#